data_AF-A0A1Y2K8B3-F1
#
_entry.id   AF-A0A1Y2K8B3-F1
#
_cell.length_a   1.000
_cell.length_b   1.000
_cell.length_c   1.000
_cell.angle_alpha   90.00
_cell.angle_beta   90.00
_cell.angle_gamma   90.00
#
_symmetry.space_group_name_H-M   'P 1'
#
loop_
_entity.id
_entity.type
_entity.pdbx_description
1 polymer ?
#
loop_
_entity_poly.entity_id
_entity_poly.type
_entity_poly.pdbx_seq_one_letter_code
_entity_poly.pdbx_strand_id
1 'polypeptide(L)'
;MLDQTDTQTAAPTRLFDDTGRRIPPVGLQAEAHPISRGYFKIDPQQIDYAAIHSRLTRLLPLQGAPDAAAFQARVEAALASLRADPNTADVLTSQAIPFMLPRATYADLGAAVEETYIPAVAAAFGEVQPDYDFTNHHIGGFGGKLAPAPGARQETLLARMADDVVVGVLLPCLPGYSVPAAREQMASLPEQFLLAGALEQCAAFVSIPDLLVRPHGYPPLLMWSGAQYDNDEFAPHFEAYGYNLTVNSRGHFGHANEYWSHALTVLA
;
A
#
# COMPACT_ATOMS: atom_id res chain seq x y z
N MET A 1 -13.46 42.14 -37.67
CA MET A 1 -14.16 41.07 -36.94
C MET A 1 -13.16 39.93 -36.87
N LEU A 2 -12.31 39.95 -35.83
CA LEU A 2 -11.27 38.94 -35.60
C LEU A 2 -11.85 37.97 -34.59
N ASP A 3 -12.05 36.73 -35.02
CA ASP A 3 -12.54 35.63 -34.21
C ASP A 3 -11.36 35.11 -33.37
N GLN A 4 -11.34 35.46 -32.08
CA GLN A 4 -10.42 34.88 -31.11
C GLN A 4 -11.07 33.62 -30.58
N THR A 5 -10.71 32.48 -31.15
CA THR A 5 -10.96 31.18 -30.54
C THR A 5 -10.00 31.02 -29.36
N ASP A 6 -10.50 31.35 -28.17
CA ASP A 6 -9.92 30.96 -26.90
C ASP A 6 -9.86 29.42 -26.86
N THR A 7 -8.70 28.85 -27.20
CA THR A 7 -8.34 27.50 -26.76
C THR A 7 -8.20 27.55 -25.25
N GLN A 8 -9.32 27.36 -24.56
CA GLN A 8 -9.37 27.10 -23.13
C GLN A 8 -8.68 25.75 -22.91
N THR A 9 -7.37 25.78 -22.64
CA THR A 9 -6.61 24.62 -22.21
C THR A 9 -7.29 24.10 -20.95
N ALA A 10 -7.98 22.96 -21.05
CA ALA A 10 -8.59 22.32 -19.90
C ALA A 10 -7.52 22.17 -18.81
N ALA A 11 -7.81 22.62 -17.59
CA ALA A 11 -6.91 22.43 -16.46
C ALA A 11 -6.56 20.93 -16.37
N PRO A 12 -5.29 20.57 -16.12
CA PRO A 12 -4.90 19.18 -16.01
C PRO A 12 -5.78 18.49 -14.96
N THR A 13 -6.34 17.34 -15.32
CA THR A 13 -7.19 16.56 -14.41
C THR A 13 -6.32 16.04 -13.27
N ARG A 14 -6.38 16.72 -12.11
CA ARG A 14 -5.67 16.29 -10.90
C ARG A 14 -6.11 14.87 -10.54
N LEU A 15 -5.12 13.99 -10.34
CA LEU A 15 -5.38 12.60 -9.95
C LEU A 15 -5.51 12.43 -8.44
N PHE A 16 -4.85 13.28 -7.66
CA PHE A 16 -4.87 13.26 -6.20
C PHE A 16 -5.23 14.66 -5.68
N ASP A 17 -5.91 14.71 -4.53
CA ASP A 17 -6.25 15.96 -3.86
C ASP A 17 -5.08 16.50 -3.03
N ASP A 18 -5.27 17.65 -2.39
CA ASP A 18 -4.26 18.31 -1.55
C ASP A 18 -3.90 17.52 -0.28
N THR A 19 -4.62 16.44 0.04
CA THR A 19 -4.28 15.50 1.12
C THR A 19 -3.57 14.25 0.59
N GLY A 20 -3.34 14.17 -0.72
CA GLY A 20 -2.75 13.01 -1.40
C GLY A 20 -3.72 11.85 -1.59
N ARG A 21 -5.01 12.05 -1.33
CA ARG A 21 -6.04 11.05 -1.63
C ARG A 21 -6.36 11.05 -3.12
N ARG A 22 -6.51 9.85 -3.71
CA ARG A 22 -7.01 9.67 -5.07
C ARG A 22 -8.39 10.31 -5.21
N ILE A 23 -8.55 11.20 -6.19
CA ILE A 23 -9.83 11.75 -6.58
C ILE A 23 -10.60 10.70 -7.41
N PRO A 24 -11.85 10.35 -7.06
CA PRO A 24 -12.63 9.41 -7.86
C PRO A 24 -12.80 9.92 -9.30
N PRO A 25 -12.46 9.12 -10.33
CA PRO A 25 -12.63 9.50 -11.72
C PRO A 25 -14.12 9.55 -12.08
N VAL A 26 -14.44 10.34 -13.09
CA VAL A 26 -15.80 10.37 -13.66
C VAL A 26 -16.14 8.98 -14.19
N GLY A 27 -17.34 8.49 -13.83
CA GLY A 27 -17.84 7.21 -14.31
C GLY A 27 -17.41 6.00 -13.47
N LEU A 28 -16.78 6.20 -12.31
CA LEU A 28 -16.56 5.14 -11.33
C LEU A 28 -17.89 4.48 -10.94
N GLN A 29 -17.99 3.16 -11.09
CA GLN A 29 -19.24 2.42 -10.83
C GLN A 29 -19.31 1.89 -9.39
N ALA A 30 -18.20 1.36 -8.87
CA ALA A 30 -18.16 0.82 -7.53
C ALA A 30 -18.17 1.91 -6.44
N GLU A 31 -18.60 1.54 -5.24
CA GLU A 31 -18.83 2.48 -4.15
C GLU A 31 -17.52 3.17 -3.71
N ALA A 32 -17.52 4.51 -3.72
CA ALA A 32 -16.47 5.35 -3.15
C ALA A 32 -17.07 6.67 -2.67
N HIS A 33 -16.51 7.23 -1.60
CA HIS A 33 -16.87 8.56 -1.15
C HIS A 33 -16.35 9.61 -2.14
N PRO A 34 -17.16 10.60 -2.55
CA PRO A 34 -16.68 11.67 -3.42
C PRO A 34 -15.64 12.55 -2.70
N ILE A 35 -15.82 12.78 -1.40
CA ILE A 35 -14.98 13.63 -0.55
C ILE A 35 -14.62 12.86 0.72
N SER A 36 -13.38 13.00 1.20
CA SER A 36 -12.96 12.50 2.51
C SER A 36 -13.04 13.60 3.55
N ARG A 37 -13.57 13.29 4.73
CA ARG A 37 -13.54 14.15 5.92
C ARG A 37 -12.18 14.14 6.61
N GLY A 38 -11.29 13.22 6.25
CA GLY A 38 -9.95 13.09 6.83
C GLY A 38 -9.97 12.77 8.32
N TYR A 39 -10.94 11.97 8.77
CA TYR A 39 -11.05 11.56 10.18
C TYR A 39 -10.06 10.44 10.53
N PHE A 40 -9.90 9.46 9.64
CA PHE A 40 -8.95 8.36 9.78
C PHE A 40 -7.66 8.70 9.01
N LYS A 41 -6.53 8.73 9.72
CA LYS A 41 -5.24 9.19 9.17
C LYS A 41 -4.07 8.40 9.72
N ILE A 42 -3.05 8.26 8.89
CA ILE A 42 -1.71 7.84 9.33
C ILE A 42 -0.97 9.12 9.68
N ASP A 43 -0.39 9.19 10.88
CA ASP A 43 0.41 10.35 11.27
C ASP A 43 1.75 10.32 10.51
N PRO A 44 2.27 11.48 10.05
CA PRO A 44 3.57 11.53 9.39
C PRO A 44 4.67 10.98 10.29
N GLN A 45 5.52 10.13 9.73
CA GLN A 45 6.65 9.53 10.41
C GLN A 45 7.96 9.86 9.71
N GLN A 46 9.02 10.04 10.49
CA GLN A 46 10.35 10.26 9.96
C GLN A 46 10.88 8.97 9.31
N ILE A 47 11.39 9.08 8.08
CA ILE A 47 12.00 7.95 7.39
C ILE A 47 13.48 7.86 7.76
N ASP A 48 13.83 6.83 8.54
CA ASP A 48 15.21 6.41 8.77
C ASP A 48 15.54 5.21 7.86
N TYR A 49 16.12 5.50 6.70
CA TYR A 49 16.48 4.49 5.71
C TYR A 49 17.45 3.43 6.24
N ALA A 50 18.36 3.79 7.14
CA ALA A 50 19.33 2.85 7.68
C ALA A 50 18.66 1.87 8.65
N ALA A 51 17.78 2.36 9.52
CA ALA A 51 17.00 1.52 10.43
C ALA A 51 16.03 0.60 9.64
N ILE A 52 15.35 1.14 8.63
CA ILE A 52 14.46 0.39 7.74
C ILE A 52 15.22 -0.73 7.02
N HIS A 53 16.35 -0.39 6.38
CA HIS A 53 17.19 -1.36 5.66
C HIS A 53 17.68 -2.48 6.58
N SER A 54 18.19 -2.13 7.76
CA SER A 54 18.65 -3.09 8.77
C SER A 54 17.54 -4.04 9.20
N ARG A 55 16.33 -3.52 9.43
CA ARG A 55 15.18 -4.35 9.84
C ARG A 55 14.73 -5.29 8.73
N LEU A 56 14.56 -4.77 7.51
CA LEU A 56 14.15 -5.56 6.35
C LEU A 56 15.15 -6.69 6.05
N THR A 57 16.45 -6.39 6.00
CA THR A 57 17.48 -7.40 5.66
C THR A 57 17.66 -8.47 6.72
N ARG A 58 17.30 -8.18 7.98
CA ARG A 58 17.33 -9.16 9.06
C ARG A 58 16.08 -10.05 9.11
N LEU A 59 14.91 -9.49 8.81
CA LEU A 59 13.62 -10.18 9.00
C LEU A 59 13.05 -10.79 7.73
N LEU A 60 13.52 -10.39 6.54
CA LEU A 60 13.11 -10.95 5.26
C LEU A 60 14.32 -11.62 4.56
N PRO A 61 14.10 -12.64 3.71
CA PRO A 61 15.16 -13.39 3.03
C PRO A 61 15.76 -12.61 1.84
N LEU A 62 16.30 -11.42 2.09
CA LEU A 62 16.78 -10.44 1.12
C LEU A 62 18.21 -10.75 0.61
N GLN A 63 18.41 -11.94 0.05
CA GLN A 63 19.69 -12.32 -0.56
C GLN A 63 20.00 -11.41 -1.76
N GLY A 64 21.21 -10.83 -1.79
CA GLY A 64 21.63 -9.93 -2.88
C GLY A 64 20.98 -8.54 -2.82
N ALA A 65 20.34 -8.16 -1.71
CA ALA A 65 19.77 -6.83 -1.57
C ALA A 65 20.83 -5.72 -1.68
N PRO A 66 20.44 -4.54 -2.18
CA PRO A 66 21.30 -3.36 -2.18
C PRO A 66 21.73 -3.02 -0.75
N ASP A 67 22.87 -2.33 -0.59
CA ASP A 67 23.22 -1.71 0.69
C ASP A 67 22.26 -0.57 1.04
N ALA A 68 22.35 -0.03 2.26
CA ALA A 68 21.46 1.02 2.75
C ALA A 68 21.48 2.29 1.89
N ALA A 69 22.65 2.66 1.34
CA ALA A 69 22.79 3.85 0.50
C ALA A 69 22.13 3.65 -0.87
N ALA A 70 22.32 2.48 -1.48
CA ALA A 70 21.68 2.12 -2.74
C ALA A 70 20.15 1.93 -2.58
N PHE A 71 19.70 1.37 -1.45
CA PHE A 71 18.29 1.30 -1.09
C PHE A 71 17.67 2.70 -1.01
N GLN A 72 18.28 3.60 -0.22
CA GLN A 72 17.83 4.99 -0.12
C GLN A 72 17.81 5.68 -1.48
N ALA A 73 18.87 5.55 -2.28
CA ALA A 73 18.95 6.20 -3.59
C ALA A 73 17.83 5.74 -4.54
N ARG A 74 17.50 4.44 -4.55
CA ARG A 74 16.39 3.91 -5.35
C ARG A 74 15.04 4.47 -4.89
N VAL A 75 14.79 4.49 -3.57
CA VAL A 75 13.54 5.05 -3.02
C VAL A 75 13.42 6.54 -3.37
N GLU A 76 14.46 7.33 -3.13
CA GLU A 76 14.45 8.77 -3.43
C GLU A 76 14.29 9.05 -4.93
N ALA A 77 14.83 8.19 -5.81
CA ALA A 77 14.60 8.30 -7.25
C ALA A 77 13.14 8.08 -7.62
N ALA A 78 12.47 7.07 -7.05
CA ALA A 78 11.04 6.85 -7.26
C ALA A 78 10.19 8.03 -6.74
N LEU A 79 10.51 8.55 -5.57
CA LEU A 79 9.84 9.74 -5.01
C LEU A 79 10.09 10.99 -5.86
N ALA A 80 11.31 11.18 -6.37
CA ALA A 80 11.64 12.29 -7.26
C ALA A 80 10.86 12.21 -8.57
N SER A 81 10.70 11.02 -9.15
CA SER A 81 9.88 10.81 -10.35
C SER A 81 8.42 11.17 -10.10
N LEU A 82 7.84 10.76 -8.97
CA LEU A 82 6.47 11.12 -8.61
C LEU A 82 6.29 12.62 -8.41
N ARG A 83 7.28 13.28 -7.79
CA ARG A 83 7.27 14.73 -7.54
C ARG A 83 7.40 15.56 -8.82
N ALA A 84 8.08 15.02 -9.83
CA ALA A 84 8.31 15.71 -11.10
C ALA A 84 7.08 15.73 -12.02
N ASP A 85 6.15 14.79 -11.87
CA ASP A 85 4.91 14.73 -12.65
C ASP A 85 3.75 15.42 -11.90
N PRO A 86 3.18 16.52 -12.44
CA PRO A 86 2.04 17.21 -11.83
C PRO A 86 0.81 16.33 -11.58
N ASN A 87 0.65 15.23 -12.33
CA ASN A 87 -0.45 14.30 -12.11
C ASN A 87 -0.24 13.42 -10.87
N THR A 88 1.00 13.22 -10.43
CA THR A 88 1.30 12.31 -9.32
C THR A 88 1.91 12.98 -8.11
N ALA A 89 2.42 14.20 -8.22
CA ALA A 89 3.12 14.89 -7.15
C ALA A 89 2.32 14.96 -5.84
N ASP A 90 1.01 15.21 -5.96
CA ASP A 90 0.10 15.34 -4.83
C ASP A 90 -0.04 14.05 -4.00
N VAL A 91 0.21 12.85 -4.59
CA VAL A 91 0.19 11.59 -3.82
C VAL A 91 1.22 11.59 -2.68
N LEU A 92 2.30 12.35 -2.82
CA LEU A 92 3.37 12.44 -1.83
C LEU A 92 3.00 13.27 -0.60
N THR A 93 1.80 13.84 -0.55
CA THR A 93 1.23 14.38 0.70
C THR A 93 0.81 13.26 1.65
N SER A 94 0.56 12.05 1.11
CA SER A 94 0.43 10.84 1.92
C SER A 94 1.81 10.34 2.38
N GLN A 95 1.85 9.61 3.51
CA GLN A 95 3.10 9.02 3.99
C GLN A 95 3.62 7.99 2.96
N ALA A 96 4.79 8.27 2.39
CA ALA A 96 5.54 7.32 1.58
C ALA A 96 6.27 6.34 2.50
N ILE A 97 6.02 5.04 2.34
CA ILE A 97 6.59 3.99 3.18
C ILE A 97 7.52 3.13 2.31
N PRO A 98 8.85 3.23 2.48
CA PRO A 98 9.80 2.43 1.73
C PRO A 98 9.66 0.94 2.06
N PHE A 99 9.88 0.05 1.10
CA PHE A 99 9.94 -1.39 1.35
C PHE A 99 10.98 -2.09 0.45
N MET A 100 11.35 -3.31 0.85
CA MET A 100 12.08 -4.25 0.00
C MET A 100 11.38 -5.61 0.01
N LEU A 101 11.37 -6.28 -1.14
CA LEU A 101 10.88 -7.65 -1.29
C LEU A 101 11.98 -8.55 -1.86
N PRO A 102 12.12 -9.78 -1.36
CA PRO A 102 13.16 -10.71 -1.80
C PRO A 102 12.97 -11.11 -3.25
N ARG A 103 14.09 -11.45 -3.89
CA ARG A 103 14.04 -12.19 -5.13
C ARG A 103 13.42 -13.56 -4.87
N ALA A 104 12.23 -13.82 -5.40
CA ALA A 104 11.47 -15.04 -5.14
C ALA A 104 10.46 -15.35 -6.25
N THR A 105 10.11 -16.62 -6.37
CA THR A 105 8.94 -17.09 -7.10
C THR A 105 8.08 -17.90 -6.15
N TYR A 106 6.78 -17.62 -6.12
CA TYR A 106 5.85 -18.28 -5.21
C TYR A 106 4.88 -19.15 -5.99
N ALA A 107 4.80 -20.43 -5.61
CA ALA A 107 3.74 -21.32 -6.07
C ALA A 107 2.41 -21.02 -5.36
N ASP A 108 2.49 -20.54 -4.12
CA ASP A 108 1.37 -20.18 -3.26
C ASP A 108 1.71 -18.87 -2.53
N LEU A 109 1.05 -17.78 -2.92
CA LEU A 109 1.25 -16.47 -2.30
C LEU A 109 0.76 -16.45 -0.84
N GLY A 110 -0.30 -17.19 -0.56
CA GLY A 110 -0.85 -17.33 0.78
C GLY A 110 0.15 -17.95 1.74
N ALA A 111 0.73 -19.08 1.35
CA ALA A 111 1.76 -19.75 2.14
C ALA A 111 2.97 -18.84 2.38
N ALA A 112 3.42 -18.12 1.34
CA ALA A 112 4.52 -17.16 1.49
C ALA A 112 4.20 -16.07 2.53
N VAL A 113 3.00 -15.50 2.48
CA VAL A 113 2.53 -14.50 3.45
C VAL A 113 2.56 -15.05 4.88
N GLU A 114 2.07 -16.27 5.09
CA GLU A 114 2.00 -16.89 6.42
C GLU A 114 3.34 -17.31 6.99
N GLU A 115 4.19 -17.91 6.17
CA GLU A 115 5.42 -18.54 6.62
C GLU A 115 6.57 -17.53 6.74
N THR A 116 6.53 -16.45 5.96
CA THR A 116 7.61 -15.46 5.89
C THR A 116 7.17 -14.08 6.37
N TYR A 117 6.12 -13.52 5.77
CA TYR A 117 5.85 -12.10 5.91
C TYR A 117 5.13 -11.73 7.21
N ILE A 118 4.09 -12.46 7.59
CA ILE A 118 3.37 -12.24 8.86
C ILE A 118 4.30 -12.42 10.07
N PRO A 119 5.14 -13.47 10.16
CA PRO A 119 6.13 -13.59 11.22
C PRO A 119 7.14 -12.44 11.25
N ALA A 120 7.59 -11.95 10.08
CA ALA A 120 8.47 -10.80 9.99
C ALA A 120 7.80 -9.52 10.51
N VAL A 121 6.52 -9.30 10.18
CA VAL A 121 5.73 -8.18 10.73
C VAL A 121 5.60 -8.30 12.25
N ALA A 122 5.25 -9.48 12.76
CA ALA A 122 5.12 -9.72 14.20
C ALA A 122 6.42 -9.42 14.95
N ALA A 123 7.56 -9.89 14.43
CA ALA A 123 8.88 -9.62 14.99
C ALA A 123 9.23 -8.13 14.96
N ALA A 124 9.03 -7.48 13.82
CA ALA A 124 9.29 -6.04 13.66
C ALA A 124 8.42 -5.19 14.60
N PHE A 125 7.14 -5.56 14.75
CA PHE A 125 6.20 -4.89 15.63
C PHE A 125 6.62 -5.02 17.09
N GLY A 126 6.87 -6.25 17.57
CA GLY A 126 7.28 -6.49 18.96
C GLY A 126 8.62 -5.84 19.34
N GLU A 127 9.51 -5.60 18.38
CA GLU A 127 10.76 -4.85 18.63
C GLU A 127 10.53 -3.36 18.85
N VAL A 128 9.58 -2.75 18.12
CA VAL A 128 9.29 -1.30 18.18
C VAL A 128 8.23 -0.98 19.23
N GLN A 129 7.33 -1.91 19.50
CA GLN A 129 6.19 -1.78 20.39
C GLN A 129 6.18 -2.92 21.43
N PRO A 130 7.19 -3.00 22.32
CA PRO A 130 7.36 -4.14 23.24
C PRO A 130 6.25 -4.29 24.29
N ASP A 131 5.48 -3.23 24.52
CA ASP A 131 4.35 -3.22 25.47
C ASP A 131 3.00 -3.60 24.80
N TYR A 132 3.01 -3.87 23.49
CA TYR A 132 1.81 -4.14 22.70
C TYR A 132 1.95 -5.41 21.86
N ASP A 133 0.81 -5.98 21.47
CA ASP A 133 0.76 -7.28 20.82
C ASP A 133 0.53 -7.15 19.31
N PHE A 134 1.16 -8.06 18.56
CA PHE A 134 0.73 -8.41 17.22
C PHE A 134 -0.15 -9.65 17.27
N THR A 135 -1.34 -9.62 16.66
CA THR A 135 -2.23 -10.79 16.57
C THR A 135 -2.70 -11.07 15.15
N ASN A 136 -2.48 -12.30 14.68
CA ASN A 136 -3.12 -12.80 13.46
C ASN A 136 -4.50 -13.40 13.82
N HIS A 137 -5.58 -12.69 13.51
CA HIS A 137 -6.96 -13.14 13.72
C HIS A 137 -7.53 -13.95 12.55
N HIS A 138 -6.78 -14.11 11.46
CA HIS A 138 -7.23 -14.89 10.31
C HIS A 138 -7.21 -16.39 10.61
N ILE A 139 -8.36 -16.93 11.02
CA ILE A 139 -8.51 -18.35 11.34
C ILE A 139 -8.58 -19.16 10.04
N GLY A 140 -7.75 -20.19 9.95
CA GLY A 140 -7.69 -21.10 8.80
C GLY A 140 -6.67 -20.71 7.74
N GLY A 141 -5.95 -19.60 7.95
CA GLY A 141 -4.77 -19.24 7.21
C GLY A 141 -4.97 -18.78 5.77
N PHE A 142 -3.91 -18.28 5.13
CA PHE A 142 -3.91 -17.77 3.76
C PHE A 142 -3.46 -18.76 2.70
N GLY A 143 -2.80 -19.88 3.05
CA GLY A 143 -2.36 -20.91 2.09
C GLY A 143 -3.45 -21.31 1.09
N GLY A 144 -3.16 -21.13 -0.20
CA GLY A 144 -4.07 -21.39 -1.32
C GLY A 144 -5.20 -20.37 -1.51
N LYS A 145 -5.25 -19.31 -0.71
CA LYS A 145 -6.37 -18.35 -0.67
C LYS A 145 -6.03 -16.96 -1.19
N LEU A 146 -4.78 -16.72 -1.60
CA LEU A 146 -4.36 -15.45 -2.16
C LEU A 146 -3.86 -15.61 -3.59
N ALA A 147 -4.38 -14.77 -4.47
CA ALA A 147 -3.94 -14.61 -5.85
C ALA A 147 -3.77 -13.11 -6.18
N PRO A 148 -3.02 -12.74 -7.24
CA PRO A 148 -3.07 -11.39 -7.80
C PRO A 148 -4.51 -11.02 -8.18
N ALA A 149 -4.99 -9.85 -7.76
CA ALA A 149 -6.31 -9.39 -8.20
C ALA A 149 -6.24 -8.91 -9.66
N PRO A 150 -7.22 -9.30 -10.51
CA PRO A 150 -7.28 -8.81 -11.88
C PRO A 150 -7.26 -7.28 -11.95
N GLY A 151 -6.39 -6.73 -12.80
CA GLY A 151 -6.25 -5.28 -12.99
C GLY A 151 -5.49 -4.54 -11.88
N ALA A 152 -5.11 -5.21 -10.78
CA ALA A 152 -4.27 -4.62 -9.73
C ALA A 152 -2.80 -4.47 -10.13
N ARG A 153 -2.39 -5.12 -11.23
CA ARG A 153 -1.04 -5.14 -11.81
C ARG A 153 0.01 -5.83 -10.91
N GLN A 154 -0.43 -6.66 -9.97
CA GLN A 154 0.42 -7.44 -9.06
C GLN A 154 1.31 -8.45 -9.80
N GLU A 155 0.93 -8.88 -11.00
CA GLU A 155 1.75 -9.71 -11.87
C GLU A 155 3.07 -9.02 -12.24
N THR A 156 3.07 -7.68 -12.34
CA THR A 156 4.28 -6.89 -12.57
C THR A 156 5.24 -6.99 -11.39
N LEU A 157 4.70 -6.90 -10.15
CA LEU A 157 5.49 -7.07 -8.94
C LEU A 157 6.11 -8.47 -8.88
N LEU A 158 5.31 -9.51 -9.09
CA LEU A 158 5.75 -10.90 -9.03
C LEU A 158 6.80 -11.22 -10.11
N ALA A 159 6.62 -10.69 -11.33
CA ALA A 159 7.63 -10.83 -12.39
C ALA A 159 8.96 -10.17 -12.00
N ARG A 160 8.92 -8.96 -11.41
CA ARG A 160 10.12 -8.28 -10.92
C ARG A 160 10.79 -9.04 -9.78
N MET A 161 10.01 -9.60 -8.85
CA MET A 161 10.53 -10.43 -7.76
C MET A 161 11.20 -11.71 -8.27
N ALA A 162 10.74 -12.31 -9.37
CA ALA A 162 11.40 -13.48 -9.94
C ALA A 162 12.85 -13.16 -10.41
N ASP A 163 13.06 -11.92 -10.86
CA ASP A 163 14.31 -11.47 -11.46
C ASP A 163 15.30 -10.90 -10.42
N ASP A 164 14.86 -10.02 -9.52
CA ASP A 164 15.72 -9.31 -8.56
C ASP A 164 15.01 -8.96 -7.24
N VAL A 165 15.77 -8.48 -6.26
CA VAL A 165 15.22 -7.81 -5.07
C VAL A 165 14.50 -6.54 -5.52
N VAL A 166 13.22 -6.44 -5.14
CA VAL A 166 12.40 -5.28 -5.47
C VAL A 166 12.54 -4.24 -4.36
N VAL A 167 12.80 -3.00 -4.76
CA VAL A 167 12.70 -1.82 -3.89
C VAL A 167 11.47 -1.04 -4.32
N GLY A 168 10.70 -0.50 -3.38
CA GLY A 168 9.52 0.28 -3.71
C GLY A 168 9.02 1.15 -2.58
N VAL A 169 7.92 1.84 -2.86
CA VAL A 169 7.22 2.72 -1.91
C VAL A 169 5.75 2.36 -1.88
N LEU A 170 5.19 2.18 -0.68
CA LEU A 170 3.76 2.06 -0.41
C LEU A 170 3.19 3.46 -0.10
N LEU A 171 2.05 3.77 -0.72
CA LEU A 171 1.35 5.05 -0.64
C LEU A 171 -0.12 4.83 -0.24
N PRO A 172 -0.47 4.95 1.06
CA PRO A 172 -1.85 4.85 1.52
C PRO A 172 -2.68 6.06 1.07
N CYS A 173 -3.25 5.98 -0.14
CA CYS A 173 -3.85 7.13 -0.83
C CYS A 173 -5.30 6.90 -1.28
N LEU A 174 -5.95 5.81 -0.86
CA LEU A 174 -7.32 5.46 -1.27
C LEU A 174 -8.29 5.31 -0.07
N PRO A 175 -8.37 6.25 0.88
CA PRO A 175 -9.39 6.17 1.92
C PRO A 175 -10.80 6.42 1.35
N GLY A 176 -11.80 5.70 1.87
CA GLY A 176 -13.19 5.88 1.45
C GLY A 176 -13.56 5.17 0.15
N TYR A 177 -12.81 4.15 -0.24
CA TYR A 177 -13.11 3.31 -1.40
C TYR A 177 -13.54 1.91 -0.93
N SER A 178 -14.49 1.30 -1.63
CA SER A 178 -14.69 -0.15 -1.58
C SER A 178 -13.51 -0.88 -2.25
N VAL A 179 -13.36 -2.19 -2.01
CA VAL A 179 -12.32 -2.98 -2.68
C VAL A 179 -12.52 -3.00 -4.20
N PRO A 180 -13.74 -3.23 -4.74
CA PRO A 180 -13.98 -3.08 -6.17
C PRO A 180 -13.63 -1.68 -6.70
N ALA A 181 -13.97 -0.62 -5.96
CA ALA A 181 -13.66 0.74 -6.41
C ALA A 181 -12.15 1.04 -6.42
N ALA A 182 -11.41 0.53 -5.43
CA ALA A 182 -9.95 0.62 -5.40
C ALA A 182 -9.31 -0.09 -6.61
N ARG A 183 -9.84 -1.25 -7.01
CA ARG A 183 -9.41 -1.97 -8.23
C ARG A 183 -9.80 -1.23 -9.51
N GLU A 184 -11.01 -0.67 -9.56
CA GLU A 184 -11.50 0.09 -10.72
C GLU A 184 -10.66 1.35 -10.99
N GLN A 185 -10.10 1.98 -9.93
CA GLN A 185 -9.18 3.12 -10.08
C GLN A 185 -8.01 2.83 -11.03
N MET A 186 -7.51 1.59 -11.03
CA MET A 186 -6.32 1.20 -11.77
C MET A 186 -6.47 1.40 -13.27
N ALA A 187 -7.69 1.37 -13.82
CA ALA A 187 -7.92 1.63 -15.23
C ALA A 187 -7.57 3.09 -15.65
N SER A 188 -7.56 4.02 -14.70
CA SER A 188 -7.35 5.45 -14.91
C SER A 188 -6.05 6.00 -14.31
N LEU A 189 -5.30 5.16 -13.60
CA LEU A 189 -4.03 5.53 -12.98
C LEU A 189 -2.85 5.24 -13.92
N PRO A 190 -1.79 6.08 -13.90
CA PRO A 190 -0.54 5.83 -14.63
C PRO A 190 0.00 4.41 -14.40
N GLU A 191 0.64 3.84 -15.42
CA GLU A 191 1.11 2.44 -15.42
C GLU A 191 2.09 2.12 -14.27
N GLN A 192 2.83 3.12 -13.79
CA GLN A 192 3.79 2.97 -12.69
C GLN A 192 3.15 2.61 -11.33
N PHE A 193 1.84 2.82 -11.16
CA PHE A 193 1.13 2.44 -9.94
C PHE A 193 0.64 1.00 -10.03
N LEU A 194 0.82 0.26 -8.95
CA LEU A 194 0.19 -1.03 -8.69
C LEU A 194 -0.75 -0.86 -7.47
N LEU A 195 -1.83 -1.63 -7.40
CA LEU A 195 -2.67 -1.65 -6.20
C LEU A 195 -2.06 -2.61 -5.19
N ALA A 196 -1.86 -2.17 -3.95
CA ALA A 196 -1.07 -2.91 -2.98
C ALA A 196 -1.75 -4.21 -2.52
N GLY A 197 -1.04 -5.33 -2.69
CA GLY A 197 -1.38 -6.64 -2.16
C GLY A 197 -0.77 -6.91 -0.78
N ALA A 198 -0.67 -8.20 -0.43
CA ALA A 198 -0.20 -8.63 0.89
C ALA A 198 1.31 -8.47 1.09
N LEU A 199 2.12 -8.75 0.06
CA LEU A 199 3.58 -8.83 0.19
C LEU A 199 4.21 -7.48 0.52
N GLU A 200 3.95 -6.48 -0.32
CA GLU A 200 4.42 -5.11 -0.17
C GLU A 200 3.88 -4.45 1.10
N GLN A 201 2.65 -4.76 1.52
CA GLN A 201 2.08 -4.21 2.74
C GLN A 201 2.78 -4.83 3.95
N CYS A 202 2.96 -6.14 3.99
CA CYS A 202 3.73 -6.75 5.06
C CYS A 202 5.16 -6.19 5.12
N ALA A 203 5.84 -6.05 3.97
CA ALA A 203 7.17 -5.46 3.94
C ALA A 203 7.17 -3.99 4.40
N ALA A 204 6.15 -3.21 4.07
CA ALA A 204 5.98 -1.85 4.58
C ALA A 204 5.77 -1.81 6.10
N PHE A 205 5.04 -2.77 6.68
CA PHE A 205 4.93 -2.92 8.14
C PHE A 205 6.23 -3.46 8.78
N VAL A 206 7.09 -4.15 8.05
CA VAL A 206 8.46 -4.42 8.55
C VAL A 206 9.31 -3.13 8.53
N SER A 207 9.12 -2.27 7.53
CA SER A 207 9.83 -0.98 7.47
C SER A 207 9.40 -0.01 8.57
N ILE A 208 8.09 0.12 8.81
CA ILE A 208 7.51 1.05 9.79
C ILE A 208 6.50 0.26 10.62
N PRO A 209 6.92 -0.43 11.69
CA PRO A 209 6.05 -1.37 12.39
C PRO A 209 4.89 -0.72 13.12
N ASP A 210 5.09 0.49 13.60
CA ASP A 210 4.12 1.32 14.28
C ASP A 210 3.35 2.25 13.32
N LEU A 211 3.28 1.91 12.03
CA LEU A 211 2.60 2.70 11.00
C LEU A 211 1.17 3.11 11.38
N LEU A 212 0.43 2.19 12.00
CA LEU A 212 -0.96 2.41 12.43
C LEU A 212 -1.08 2.74 13.93
N VAL A 213 0.02 2.83 14.67
CA VAL A 213 -0.02 3.22 16.09
C VAL A 213 -0.26 4.72 16.16
N ARG A 214 -1.42 5.10 16.70
CA ARG A 214 -1.85 6.50 16.73
C ARG A 214 -2.38 6.89 18.11
N PRO A 215 -1.56 7.52 18.98
CA PRO A 215 -1.96 7.90 20.33
C PRO A 215 -3.13 8.90 20.39
N HIS A 216 -3.33 9.69 19.31
CA HIS A 216 -4.35 10.72 19.27
C HIS A 216 -5.25 10.60 18.04
N GLY A 217 -6.40 9.95 18.20
CA GLY A 217 -7.43 9.75 17.17
C GLY A 217 -7.32 8.38 16.51
N TYR A 218 -7.80 8.22 15.27
CA TYR A 218 -8.00 6.89 14.69
C TYR A 218 -7.17 6.68 13.41
N PRO A 219 -6.36 5.61 13.33
CA PRO A 219 -5.73 5.19 12.08
C PRO A 219 -6.77 4.54 11.16
N PRO A 220 -6.56 4.46 9.84
CA PRO A 220 -7.36 3.61 8.97
C PRO A 220 -6.97 2.13 9.13
N LEU A 221 -7.78 1.22 8.60
CA LEU A 221 -7.29 -0.11 8.21
C LEU A 221 -6.69 -0.06 6.81
N LEU A 222 -5.74 -0.96 6.53
CA LEU A 222 -5.10 -1.08 5.22
C LEU A 222 -5.48 -2.42 4.57
N MET A 223 -6.37 -2.36 3.59
CA MET A 223 -6.86 -3.51 2.84
C MET A 223 -5.83 -4.02 1.83
N TRP A 224 -5.73 -5.34 1.68
CA TRP A 224 -4.91 -6.00 0.66
C TRP A 224 -5.66 -6.08 -0.68
N SER A 225 -6.19 -4.95 -1.16
CA SER A 225 -7.07 -4.93 -2.34
C SER A 225 -6.39 -5.28 -3.65
N GLY A 226 -5.06 -5.24 -3.70
CA GLY A 226 -4.25 -5.78 -4.79
C GLY A 226 -4.25 -7.31 -4.85
N ALA A 227 -4.63 -8.00 -3.78
CA ALA A 227 -4.81 -9.45 -3.76
C ALA A 227 -6.29 -9.80 -3.93
N GLN A 228 -6.56 -10.89 -4.65
CA GLN A 228 -7.83 -11.59 -4.63
C GLN A 228 -7.76 -12.65 -3.53
N TYR A 229 -8.75 -12.59 -2.64
CA TYR A 229 -8.97 -13.58 -1.60
C TYR A 229 -9.97 -14.64 -2.11
N ASP A 230 -9.90 -15.87 -1.61
CA ASP A 230 -10.78 -16.98 -2.04
C ASP A 230 -12.27 -16.77 -1.72
N ASN A 231 -12.57 -15.80 -0.85
CA ASN A 231 -13.92 -15.36 -0.54
C ASN A 231 -14.15 -13.91 -1.00
N ASP A 232 -14.99 -13.74 -2.01
CA ASP A 232 -15.30 -12.45 -2.64
C ASP A 232 -16.13 -11.49 -1.76
N GLU A 233 -16.56 -11.92 -0.58
CA GLU A 233 -17.23 -11.05 0.41
C GLU A 233 -16.24 -10.44 1.42
N PHE A 234 -15.01 -10.98 1.50
CA PHE A 234 -14.03 -10.62 2.51
C PHE A 234 -12.75 -10.04 1.90
N ALA A 235 -12.18 -9.08 2.62
CA ALA A 235 -10.86 -8.54 2.29
C ALA A 235 -9.92 -8.65 3.50
N PRO A 236 -8.77 -9.32 3.35
CA PRO A 236 -7.69 -9.26 4.32
C PRO A 236 -7.14 -7.84 4.50
N HIS A 237 -6.72 -7.50 5.71
CA HIS A 237 -6.21 -6.17 6.04
C HIS A 237 -5.33 -6.18 7.29
N PHE A 238 -4.54 -5.11 7.43
CA PHE A 238 -3.98 -4.69 8.71
C PHE A 238 -4.90 -3.68 9.40
N GLU A 239 -5.09 -3.84 10.72
CA GLU A 239 -5.88 -2.94 11.56
C GLU A 239 -5.16 -2.75 12.91
N ALA A 240 -5.10 -1.50 13.38
CA ALA A 240 -4.73 -1.23 14.76
C ALA A 240 -5.95 -1.41 15.66
N TYR A 241 -5.79 -2.18 16.74
CA TYR A 241 -6.81 -2.33 17.78
C TYR A 241 -6.28 -1.69 19.07
N GLY A 242 -6.56 -0.40 19.23
CA GLY A 242 -5.86 0.44 20.20
C GLY A 242 -4.41 0.62 19.77
N TYR A 243 -3.47 0.16 20.59
CA TYR A 243 -2.04 0.17 20.29
C TYR A 243 -1.52 -1.16 19.73
N ASN A 244 -2.35 -2.21 19.72
CA ASN A 244 -2.00 -3.51 19.14
C ASN A 244 -2.14 -3.47 17.62
N LEU A 245 -1.37 -4.29 16.92
CA LEU A 245 -1.50 -4.49 15.47
C LEU A 245 -2.12 -5.85 15.19
N THR A 246 -3.02 -5.90 14.23
CA THR A 246 -3.68 -7.15 13.85
C THR A 246 -3.72 -7.36 12.34
N VAL A 247 -3.70 -8.63 11.93
CA VAL A 247 -4.12 -9.07 10.59
C VAL A 247 -5.46 -9.76 10.73
N ASN A 248 -6.43 -9.35 9.92
CA ASN A 248 -7.77 -9.93 9.93
C ASN A 248 -8.41 -9.86 8.53
N SER A 249 -9.62 -10.36 8.38
CA SER A 249 -10.46 -10.20 7.19
C SER A 249 -11.84 -9.67 7.58
N ARG A 250 -12.45 -8.83 6.75
CA ARG A 250 -13.77 -8.23 7.04
C ARG A 250 -14.74 -8.35 5.88
N GLY A 251 -16.00 -8.68 6.18
CA GLY A 251 -17.11 -8.90 5.25
C GLY A 251 -17.74 -7.62 4.66
N HIS A 252 -16.94 -6.62 4.29
CA HIS A 252 -17.41 -5.33 3.76
C HIS A 252 -16.81 -5.00 2.40
N PHE A 253 -16.52 -6.04 1.61
CA PHE A 253 -15.79 -5.92 0.35
C PHE A 253 -16.36 -4.86 -0.61
N GLY A 254 -17.69 -4.82 -0.76
CA GLY A 254 -18.39 -3.93 -1.71
C GLY A 254 -18.76 -2.55 -1.21
N HIS A 255 -18.49 -2.20 0.05
CA HIS A 255 -18.91 -0.93 0.63
C HIS A 255 -17.77 0.08 0.66
N ALA A 256 -18.07 1.39 0.69
CA ALA A 256 -17.09 2.43 0.99
C ALA A 256 -17.16 2.89 2.45
N ASN A 257 -16.00 3.17 3.04
CA ASN A 257 -15.89 3.82 4.35
C ASN A 257 -14.53 4.48 4.48
N GLU A 258 -14.46 5.67 5.09
CA GLU A 258 -13.18 6.35 5.33
C GLU A 258 -12.24 5.58 6.24
N TYR A 259 -12.77 4.68 7.07
CA TYR A 259 -11.96 3.76 7.86
C TYR A 259 -11.20 2.76 6.98
N TRP A 260 -11.76 2.42 5.83
CA TRP A 260 -11.16 1.49 4.86
C TRP A 260 -10.27 2.27 3.92
N SER A 261 -8.96 2.08 4.07
CA SER A 261 -7.98 2.64 3.16
C SER A 261 -7.30 1.53 2.37
N HIS A 262 -6.89 1.89 1.17
CA HIS A 262 -6.08 1.06 0.29
C HIS A 262 -4.83 1.84 -0.08
N ALA A 263 -3.82 1.12 -0.53
CA ALA A 263 -2.56 1.73 -0.90
C ALA A 263 -2.22 1.42 -2.35
N LEU A 264 -1.51 2.36 -2.98
CA LEU A 264 -0.79 2.11 -4.22
C LEU A 264 0.66 1.80 -3.90
N THR A 265 1.34 1.10 -4.80
CA THR A 265 2.80 0.97 -4.79
C THR A 265 3.41 1.49 -6.07
N VAL A 266 4.66 1.97 -5.94
CA VAL A 266 5.55 2.28 -7.04
C VAL A 266 6.84 1.52 -6.83
N LEU A 267 7.32 0.85 -7.88
CA LEU A 267 8.57 0.11 -7.87
C LEU A 267 9.70 1.03 -8.34
N ALA A 268 10.83 1.00 -7.64
CA ALA A 268 12.00 1.84 -7.89
C ALA A 268 13.00 1.25 -8.89
#